data_AF-A0A2T7D1W6-F1
#
_entry.id   AF-A0A2T7D1W6-F1
#
_cell.length_a   1.000
_cell.length_b   1.000
_cell.length_c   1.000
_cell.angle_alpha   90.00
_cell.angle_beta   90.00
_cell.angle_gamma   90.00
#
_symmetry.space_group_name_H-M   'P 1'
#
loop_
_entity.id
_entity.type
_entity.pdbx_description
1 polymer ?
#
loop_
_entity_poly.entity_id
_entity_poly.type
_entity_poly.pdbx_seq_one_letter_code
_entity_poly.pdbx_strand_id
1 'polypeptide(L)'
;MAFYYRKTQKLARFQFMATREGRFTLCRHDEYGISDVKKRVMLKKTYVYRELMLRLRARKITAEYYSLKQRGLFSWAAYQEHRESIQNSFAFLRRALARYTARRIEAGFFYMYAHPHEHSVYVMSPLHTMPRKEALKKVKRLRRRRQHYAARASSIAITSPSSVQGSNFFALGNIGERSRLIQIFSLYSFVIILAWMIVYL
;
A
#
# COMPACT_ATOMS: atom_id res chain seq x y z
N MET A 1 1.87 -17.10 4.78
CA MET A 1 2.95 -16.12 4.48
C MET A 1 3.27 -15.34 5.75
N ALA A 2 4.45 -15.57 6.33
CA ALA A 2 4.92 -14.83 7.49
C ALA A 2 5.54 -13.51 7.04
N PHE A 3 5.02 -12.38 7.51
CA PHE A 3 5.62 -11.07 7.27
C PHE A 3 6.82 -10.91 8.20
N TYR A 4 8.04 -10.92 7.65
CA TYR A 4 9.25 -10.67 8.43
C TYR A 4 9.35 -9.18 8.79
N TYR A 5 9.08 -8.86 10.05
CA TYR A 5 9.35 -7.55 10.63
C TYR A 5 10.78 -7.53 11.19
N ARG A 6 11.66 -6.70 10.62
CA ARG A 6 12.98 -6.45 11.19
C ARG A 6 12.80 -5.57 12.45
N LYS A 7 13.32 -6.00 13.60
CA LYS A 7 13.41 -5.19 14.82
C LYS A 7 14.28 -3.95 14.55
N THR A 8 13.65 -2.82 14.24
CA THR A 8 14.27 -1.49 14.24
C THR A 8 14.38 -1.02 15.70
N GLN A 9 15.61 -0.76 16.16
CA GLN A 9 15.90 -0.38 17.55
C GLN A 9 15.28 0.99 17.93
N LYS A 10 14.77 1.04 19.18
CA LYS A 10 14.55 2.21 20.07
C LYS A 10 13.70 3.40 19.57
N LEU A 11 12.46 3.17 19.13
CA LEU A 11 11.41 4.22 19.18
C LEU A 11 10.16 3.82 19.97
N ALA A 12 10.09 2.58 20.46
CA ALA A 12 8.97 2.09 21.24
C ALA A 12 8.87 2.85 22.58
N ARG A 13 7.88 3.74 22.71
CA ARG A 13 7.53 4.36 23.99
C ARG A 13 6.41 3.57 24.64
N PHE A 14 6.62 3.13 25.87
CA PHE A 14 5.57 2.53 26.68
C PHE A 14 4.81 3.63 27.42
N GLN A 15 3.48 3.57 27.39
CA GLN A 15 2.61 4.52 28.06
C GLN A 15 1.41 3.78 28.65
N PHE A 16 0.96 4.19 29.83
CA PHE A 16 -0.32 3.75 30.38
C PHE A 16 -1.43 4.60 29.79
N MET A 17 -2.42 3.96 29.19
CA MET A 17 -3.64 4.61 28.72
C MET A 17 -4.82 4.17 29.57
N ALA A 18 -5.60 5.14 30.06
CA ALA A 18 -6.85 4.84 30.73
C ALA A 18 -7.88 4.35 29.70
N THR A 19 -8.53 3.22 29.98
CA THR A 19 -9.67 2.74 29.20
C THR A 19 -10.96 3.41 29.68
N ARG A 20 -12.04 3.30 28.89
CA ARG A 20 -13.38 3.78 29.28
C ARG A 20 -13.90 3.15 30.57
N GLU A 21 -13.37 1.99 30.96
CA GLU A 21 -13.71 1.27 32.20
C GLU A 21 -12.87 1.73 33.41
N GLY A 22 -12.06 2.79 33.28
CA GLY A 22 -11.19 3.28 34.35
C GLY A 22 -9.94 2.43 34.62
N ARG A 23 -9.65 1.44 33.77
CA ARG A 23 -8.47 0.56 33.90
C ARG A 23 -7.29 1.10 33.10
N PHE A 24 -6.09 1.03 33.65
CA PHE A 24 -4.87 1.40 32.93
C PHE A 24 -4.36 0.22 32.10
N THR A 25 -4.17 0.44 30.80
CA THR A 25 -3.59 -0.55 29.90
C THR A 25 -2.21 -0.09 29.46
N LEU A 26 -1.24 -0.99 29.53
CA LEU A 26 0.11 -0.74 29.02
C LEU A 26 0.09 -0.78 27.50
N CYS A 27 0.36 0.36 26.87
CA CYS A 27 0.40 0.55 25.44
C CYS A 27 1.83 0.78 24.96
N ARG A 28 2.17 0.22 23.79
CA ARG A 28 3.41 0.48 23.08
C ARG A 28 3.13 1.37 21.88
N HIS A 29 3.84 2.49 21.81
CA HIS A 29 3.82 3.44 20.71
C HIS A 29 5.04 3.22 19.81
N ASP A 30 4.82 2.95 18.53
CA ASP A 30 5.86 2.83 17.52
C ASP A 30 5.48 3.57 16.23
N GLU A 31 6.30 3.44 15.18
CA GLU A 31 6.05 4.02 13.85
C GLU A 31 4.73 3.55 13.21
N TYR A 32 4.20 2.40 13.64
CA TYR A 32 2.99 1.79 13.11
C TYR A 32 1.74 2.20 13.89
N GLY A 33 1.90 2.58 15.14
CA GLY A 33 0.90 3.25 15.95
C GLY A 33 0.91 2.81 17.40
N ILE A 34 -0.27 2.56 17.94
CA ILE A 34 -0.47 2.23 19.36
C ILE A 34 -0.97 0.81 19.44
N SER A 35 -0.23 -0.04 20.14
CA SER A 35 -0.58 -1.43 20.40
C SER A 35 -0.75 -1.68 21.89
N ASP A 36 -1.79 -2.43 22.24
CA ASP A 36 -1.97 -2.99 23.59
C ASP A 36 -0.97 -4.14 23.76
N VAL A 37 -0.10 -4.03 24.77
CA VAL A 37 0.95 -5.01 25.01
C VAL A 37 0.39 -6.34 25.51
N LYS A 38 -0.67 -6.30 26.33
CA LYS A 38 -1.30 -7.48 26.94
C LYS A 38 -2.16 -8.22 25.92
N LYS A 39 -3.03 -7.50 25.21
CA LYS A 39 -3.94 -8.09 24.22
C LYS A 39 -3.27 -8.37 22.88
N ARG A 40 -2.09 -7.79 22.62
CA ARG A 40 -1.37 -7.85 21.33
C ARG A 40 -2.22 -7.33 20.16
N VAL A 41 -3.13 -6.40 20.43
CA VAL A 41 -4.02 -5.78 19.43
C VAL A 41 -3.58 -4.34 19.18
N MET A 42 -3.64 -3.91 17.93
CA MET A 42 -3.35 -2.53 17.55
C MET A 42 -4.59 -1.64 17.73
N LEU A 43 -4.51 -0.75 18.72
CA LEU A 43 -5.56 0.19 19.11
C LEU A 43 -5.70 1.34 18.11
N LYS A 44 -4.57 1.86 17.62
CA LYS A 44 -4.54 2.97 16.67
C LYS A 44 -3.47 2.74 15.62
N LYS A 45 -3.84 2.90 14.35
CA LYS A 45 -2.95 2.75 13.18
C LYS A 45 -2.47 4.11 12.69
N THR A 46 -1.17 4.27 12.46
CA THR A 46 -0.61 5.47 11.80
C THR A 46 -0.88 5.45 10.30
N TYR A 47 -0.76 6.62 9.65
CA TYR A 47 -0.80 6.68 8.19
C TYR A 47 0.31 5.85 7.53
N VAL A 48 1.47 5.76 8.17
CA VAL A 48 2.59 4.92 7.71
C VAL A 48 2.20 3.44 7.74
N TYR A 49 1.57 2.96 8.81
CA TYR A 49 1.07 1.59 8.86
C TYR A 49 0.01 1.31 7.80
N ARG A 50 -0.95 2.23 7.62
CA ARG A 50 -2.00 2.09 6.59
C ARG A 50 -1.39 2.03 5.18
N GLU A 51 -0.43 2.89 4.87
CA GLU A 51 0.31 2.85 3.59
C GLU A 51 1.04 1.51 3.42
N LEU A 52 1.74 1.04 4.45
CA LEU A 52 2.51 -0.21 4.42
C LEU A 52 1.60 -1.40 4.11
N MET A 53 0.53 -1.56 4.88
CA MET A 53 -0.43 -2.64 4.69
C MET A 53 -1.09 -2.57 3.33
N LEU A 54 -1.43 -1.37 2.88
CA LEU A 54 -2.02 -1.16 1.56
C LEU A 54 -1.04 -1.55 0.44
N ARG A 55 0.24 -1.18 0.53
CA ARG A 55 1.27 -1.58 -0.44
C ARG A 55 1.47 -3.09 -0.49
N LEU A 56 1.52 -3.76 0.66
CA LEU A 56 1.68 -5.21 0.74
C LEU A 56 0.50 -5.93 0.09
N ARG A 57 -0.73 -5.52 0.42
CA ARG A 57 -1.94 -6.10 -0.17
C ARG A 57 -2.05 -5.78 -1.66
N ALA A 58 -1.74 -4.56 -2.08
CA ALA A 58 -1.72 -4.18 -3.50
C ALA A 58 -0.72 -5.04 -4.28
N ARG A 59 0.49 -5.27 -3.77
CA ARG A 59 1.46 -6.20 -4.38
C ARG A 59 0.90 -7.59 -4.57
N LYS A 60 0.24 -8.14 -3.54
CA LYS A 60 -0.37 -9.47 -3.59
C LYS A 60 -1.46 -9.54 -4.67
N ILE A 61 -2.39 -8.60 -4.70
CA ILE A 61 -3.45 -8.53 -5.71
C ILE A 61 -2.86 -8.37 -7.12
N THR A 62 -1.84 -7.52 -7.27
CA THR A 62 -1.16 -7.35 -8.55
C THR A 62 -0.51 -8.65 -9.02
N ALA A 63 0.13 -9.41 -8.12
CA ALA A 63 0.70 -10.71 -8.44
C ALA A 63 -0.37 -11.74 -8.84
N GLU A 64 -1.50 -11.80 -8.11
CA GLU A 64 -2.65 -12.66 -8.46
C GLU A 64 -3.23 -12.26 -9.81
N TYR A 65 -3.40 -10.97 -10.08
CA TYR A 65 -3.88 -10.46 -11.37
C TYR A 65 -2.96 -10.86 -12.53
N TYR A 66 -1.64 -10.75 -12.35
CA TYR A 66 -0.69 -11.20 -13.38
C TYR A 66 -0.71 -12.72 -13.60
N SER A 67 -0.87 -13.50 -12.54
CA SER A 67 -1.06 -14.96 -12.64
C SER A 67 -2.33 -15.31 -13.42
N LEU A 68 -3.45 -14.64 -13.13
CA LEU A 68 -4.69 -14.80 -13.90
C LEU A 68 -4.51 -14.37 -15.36
N LYS A 69 -3.81 -13.26 -15.61
CA LYS A 69 -3.49 -12.81 -16.98
C LYS A 69 -2.72 -13.87 -17.77
N GLN A 70 -1.74 -14.54 -17.16
CA GLN A 70 -1.01 -15.64 -17.80
C GLN A 70 -1.91 -16.84 -18.14
N ARG A 71 -2.99 -17.06 -17.38
CA ARG A 71 -4.01 -18.09 -17.63
C ARG A 71 -5.09 -17.67 -18.63
N GLY A 72 -4.90 -16.55 -19.33
CA GLY A 72 -5.83 -16.06 -20.33
C GLY A 72 -7.01 -15.29 -19.76
N LEU A 73 -6.89 -14.61 -18.61
CA LEU A 73 -7.97 -13.80 -18.00
C LEU A 73 -8.77 -12.95 -19.01
N PHE A 74 -8.11 -12.39 -20.02
CA PHE A 74 -8.75 -11.54 -21.02
C PHE A 74 -9.71 -12.27 -21.96
N SER A 75 -9.60 -13.59 -22.14
CA SER A 75 -10.57 -14.36 -22.93
C SER A 75 -11.79 -14.80 -22.10
N TRP A 76 -11.79 -14.60 -20.79
CA TRP A 76 -12.87 -15.08 -19.92
C TRP A 76 -14.08 -14.16 -20.04
N ALA A 77 -15.26 -14.73 -20.35
CA ALA A 77 -16.51 -13.98 -20.46
C ALA A 77 -16.84 -13.19 -19.18
N ALA A 78 -16.70 -13.83 -18.02
CA ALA A 78 -16.94 -13.20 -16.71
C ALA A 78 -15.98 -12.03 -16.43
N TYR A 79 -14.75 -12.07 -16.95
CA TYR A 79 -13.83 -10.93 -16.83
C TYR A 79 -14.28 -9.77 -17.71
N GLN A 80 -14.74 -10.04 -18.94
CA GLN A 80 -15.21 -8.99 -19.84
C GLN A 80 -16.43 -8.26 -19.26
N GLU A 81 -17.36 -9.00 -18.66
CA GLU A 81 -18.54 -8.43 -17.99
C GLU A 81 -18.17 -7.48 -16.84
N HIS A 82 -17.13 -7.81 -16.07
CA HIS A 82 -16.74 -7.04 -14.88
C HIS A 82 -15.47 -6.19 -15.06
N ARG A 83 -14.96 -6.07 -16.28
CA ARG A 83 -13.68 -5.43 -16.59
C ARG A 83 -13.58 -4.01 -16.04
N GLU A 84 -14.60 -3.20 -16.27
CA GLU A 84 -14.64 -1.81 -15.82
C GLU A 84 -14.64 -1.69 -14.30
N SER A 85 -15.43 -2.52 -13.61
CA SER A 85 -15.48 -2.57 -12.15
C SER A 85 -14.11 -2.94 -11.54
N ILE A 86 -13.43 -3.92 -12.14
CA ILE A 86 -12.07 -4.31 -11.75
C ILE A 86 -11.09 -3.15 -11.97
N GLN A 87 -11.16 -2.48 -13.12
CA GLN A 87 -10.30 -1.33 -13.42
C GLN A 87 -10.55 -0.15 -12.46
N ASN A 88 -11.80 0.15 -12.16
CA ASN A 88 -12.20 1.18 -11.19
C ASN A 88 -11.66 0.88 -9.80
N SER A 89 -11.71 -0.38 -9.39
CA SER A 89 -11.13 -0.85 -8.14
C SER A 89 -9.62 -0.65 -8.07
N PHE A 90 -8.89 -0.97 -9.14
CA PHE A 90 -7.46 -0.67 -9.24
C PHE A 90 -7.18 0.84 -9.21
N ALA A 91 -8.02 1.65 -9.86
CA ALA A 91 -7.89 3.10 -9.83
C ALA A 91 -8.11 3.66 -8.41
N PHE A 92 -9.10 3.13 -7.69
CA PHE A 92 -9.35 3.47 -6.29
C PHE A 92 -8.13 3.13 -5.39
N LEU A 93 -7.58 1.92 -5.54
CA LEU A 93 -6.38 1.50 -4.82
C LEU A 93 -5.19 2.43 -5.09
N ARG A 94 -4.96 2.80 -6.36
CA ARG A 94 -3.90 3.75 -6.74
C ARG A 94 -4.11 5.12 -6.11
N ARG A 95 -5.34 5.66 -6.14
CA ARG A 95 -5.68 6.94 -5.50
C ARG A 95 -5.45 6.89 -4.00
N ALA A 96 -5.86 5.82 -3.33
CA ALA A 96 -5.65 5.67 -1.90
C ALA A 96 -4.16 5.57 -1.53
N LEU A 97 -3.38 4.80 -2.29
CA LEU A 97 -1.93 4.75 -2.15
C LEU A 97 -1.28 6.12 -2.35
N ALA A 98 -1.72 6.88 -3.35
CA ALA A 98 -1.22 8.23 -3.61
C ALA A 98 -1.50 9.16 -2.42
N ARG A 99 -2.71 9.13 -1.85
CA ARG A 99 -3.06 9.92 -0.65
C ARG A 99 -2.17 9.60 0.55
N TYR A 100 -1.99 8.32 0.87
CA TYR A 100 -1.14 7.92 1.99
C TYR A 100 0.33 8.25 1.74
N THR A 101 0.81 8.03 0.51
CA THR A 101 2.18 8.39 0.10
C THR A 101 2.43 9.90 0.24
N ALA A 102 1.48 10.75 -0.20
CA ALA A 102 1.58 12.20 -0.07
C ALA A 102 1.71 12.63 1.40
N ARG A 103 0.85 12.12 2.28
CA ARG A 103 0.91 12.39 3.73
C ARG A 103 2.23 11.97 4.35
N ARG A 104 2.79 10.82 3.96
CA ARG A 104 4.10 10.38 4.44
C ARG A 104 5.22 11.29 3.93
N ILE A 105 5.20 11.66 2.66
CA ILE A 105 6.21 12.55 2.06
C ILE A 105 6.18 13.93 2.74
N GLU A 106 4.98 14.45 3.02
CA GLU A 106 4.77 15.71 3.74
C GLU A 106 5.31 15.65 5.16
N ALA A 107 5.01 14.58 5.91
CA ALA A 107 5.57 14.35 7.24
C ALA A 107 7.11 14.24 7.20
N GLY A 108 7.67 13.63 6.16
CA GLY A 108 9.12 13.65 5.87
C GLY A 108 9.98 12.76 6.77
N PHE A 109 9.42 12.15 7.81
CA PHE A 109 10.16 11.33 8.77
C PHE A 109 10.44 9.91 8.29
N PHE A 110 9.60 9.37 7.41
CA PHE A 110 9.67 7.96 6.99
C PHE A 110 9.75 7.83 5.47
N TYR A 111 10.57 6.87 5.02
CA TYR A 111 10.58 6.40 3.64
C TYR A 111 10.35 4.89 3.60
N MET A 112 9.79 4.42 2.49
CA MET A 112 9.51 3.00 2.29
C MET A 112 10.35 2.48 1.14
N TYR A 113 10.96 1.32 1.34
CA TYR A 113 11.69 0.60 0.31
C TYR A 113 11.06 -0.79 0.16
N ALA A 114 10.68 -1.12 -1.07
CA ALA A 114 10.02 -2.38 -1.35
C ALA A 114 11.07 -3.38 -1.82
N HIS A 115 11.13 -4.57 -1.23
CA HIS A 115 12.12 -5.57 -1.66
C HIS A 115 11.81 -5.99 -3.11
N PRO A 116 12.84 -6.17 -3.96
CA PRO A 116 12.66 -6.54 -5.37
C PRO A 116 12.09 -7.96 -5.54
N HIS A 117 12.54 -8.92 -4.74
CA HIS A 117 12.20 -10.34 -4.91
C HIS A 117 11.23 -10.88 -3.85
N GLU A 118 11.03 -10.12 -2.76
CA GLU A 118 10.20 -10.56 -1.65
C GLU A 118 8.93 -9.72 -1.57
N HIS A 119 7.87 -10.33 -1.07
CA HIS A 119 6.64 -9.63 -0.68
C HIS A 119 6.81 -8.88 0.65
N SER A 120 7.90 -8.13 0.78
CA SER A 120 8.28 -7.35 1.94
C SER A 120 8.48 -5.88 1.57
N VAL A 121 8.11 -4.99 2.49
CA VAL A 121 8.30 -3.55 2.37
C VAL A 121 8.90 -3.07 3.69
N TYR A 122 10.05 -2.42 3.61
CA TYR A 122 10.75 -1.88 4.75
C TYR A 122 10.37 -0.42 4.97
N VAL A 123 10.05 -0.09 6.21
CA VAL A 123 9.89 1.29 6.65
C VAL A 123 11.20 1.73 7.27
N MET A 124 11.72 2.85 6.78
CA MET A 124 13.00 3.40 7.18
C MET A 124 12.81 4.85 7.65
N SER A 125 13.65 5.26 8.59
CA SER A 125 13.70 6.64 9.07
C SER A 125 15.15 7.00 9.40
N PRO A 126 15.60 8.23 9.11
CA PRO A 126 16.84 8.75 9.68
C PRO A 126 16.89 8.60 11.21
N LEU A 127 15.73 8.66 11.88
CA LEU A 127 15.61 8.50 13.34
C LEU A 127 16.09 7.12 13.84
N HIS A 128 16.11 6.10 12.99
CA HIS A 128 16.63 4.77 13.35
C HIS A 128 18.13 4.63 13.15
N THR A 129 18.75 5.50 12.33
CA THR A 129 20.14 5.33 11.85
C THR A 129 21.13 6.31 12.45
N MET A 130 20.68 7.42 13.03
CA MET A 130 21.56 8.47 13.55
C MET A 130 20.96 9.17 14.77
N PRO A 131 21.77 9.88 15.57
CA PRO A 131 21.31 10.63 16.73
C PRO A 131 20.18 11.62 16.36
N ARG A 132 19.25 11.82 17.29
CA ARG A 132 18.01 12.59 17.05
C ARG A 132 18.26 13.99 16.46
N LYS A 133 19.25 14.73 16.97
CA LYS A 133 19.58 16.08 16.48
C LYS A 133 20.00 16.06 15.00
N GLU A 134 20.85 15.12 14.61
CA GLU A 134 21.33 14.94 13.24
C GLU A 134 20.21 14.44 12.31
N ALA A 135 19.41 13.48 12.78
CA ALA A 135 18.26 12.95 12.06
C ALA A 135 17.29 14.07 11.69
N LEU A 136 16.97 14.95 12.63
CA LEU A 136 16.08 16.10 12.38
C LEU A 136 16.70 17.10 11.40
N LYS A 137 18.02 17.36 11.48
CA LYS A 137 18.74 18.20 10.51
C LYS A 137 18.67 17.61 9.10
N LYS A 138 18.86 16.29 8.96
CA LYS A 138 18.75 15.56 7.68
C LYS A 138 17.33 15.60 7.13
N VAL A 139 16.31 15.39 7.97
CA VAL A 139 14.89 15.48 7.57
C VAL A 139 14.56 16.88 7.05
N LYS A 140 14.98 17.94 7.75
CA LYS A 140 14.79 19.32 7.29
C LYS A 140 15.45 19.57 5.92
N ARG A 141 16.69 19.11 5.73
CA ARG A 141 17.41 19.23 4.44
C ARG A 141 16.68 18.51 3.30
N LEU A 142 16.19 17.30 3.54
CA LEU A 142 15.42 16.53 2.57
C LEU A 142 14.10 17.22 2.20
N ARG A 143 13.39 17.79 3.18
CA ARG A 143 12.16 18.54 2.95
C ARG A 143 12.40 19.77 2.06
N ARG A 144 13.44 20.55 2.34
CA ARG A 144 13.84 21.71 1.52
C ARG A 144 14.18 21.31 0.08
N ARG A 145 14.97 20.24 -0.10
CA ARG A 145 15.29 19.71 -1.44
C ARG A 145 14.03 19.33 -2.23
N ARG A 146 13.07 18.66 -1.60
CA ARG A 146 11.80 18.28 -2.24
C ARG A 146 10.97 19.50 -2.66
N GLN A 147 10.89 20.52 -1.81
CA GLN A 147 10.19 21.77 -2.15
C GLN A 147 10.82 22.44 -3.38
N HIS A 148 12.15 22.47 -3.45
CA HIS A 148 12.87 23.01 -4.61
C HIS A 148 12.59 22.20 -5.89
N TYR A 149 12.62 20.87 -5.83
CA TYR A 149 12.25 20.03 -6.99
C TYR A 149 10.79 20.19 -7.39
N ALA A 150 9.87 20.31 -6.44
CA ALA A 150 8.45 20.52 -6.72
C ALA A 150 8.23 21.87 -7.43
N ALA A 151 8.83 22.95 -6.94
CA ALA A 151 8.78 24.26 -7.59
C ALA A 151 9.30 24.21 -9.04
N ARG A 152 10.42 23.50 -9.27
CA ARG A 152 10.98 23.30 -10.61
C ARG A 152 10.13 22.40 -11.51
N ALA A 153 9.47 21.39 -10.97
CA ALA A 153 8.56 20.53 -11.74
C ALA A 153 7.29 21.30 -12.15
N SER A 154 6.75 22.13 -11.26
CA SER A 154 5.60 23.00 -11.56
C SER A 154 5.91 24.02 -12.65
N SER A 155 7.14 24.55 -12.70
CA SER A 155 7.55 25.46 -13.79
C SER A 155 7.70 24.76 -15.15
N ILE A 156 7.96 23.45 -15.17
CA ILE A 156 8.11 22.64 -16.41
C ILE A 156 6.75 22.14 -16.91
N ALA A 157 5.83 21.80 -16.00
CA ALA A 157 4.50 21.26 -16.34
C ALA A 157 3.57 22.26 -17.06
N ILE A 158 3.90 23.56 -17.05
CA ILE A 158 3.15 24.60 -17.75
C ILE A 158 3.43 24.57 -19.27
N THR A 159 4.42 23.79 -19.74
CA THR A 159 4.96 23.91 -21.11
C THR A 159 4.73 22.69 -22.02
N SER A 160 3.91 21.69 -21.68
CA SER A 160 3.72 20.53 -22.60
C SER A 160 2.34 19.86 -22.51
N PRO A 161 1.63 19.69 -23.66
CA PRO A 161 0.45 18.85 -23.75
C PRO A 161 0.83 17.40 -24.12
N SER A 162 0.19 16.41 -23.49
CA SER A 162 0.36 14.99 -23.85
C SER A 162 -0.99 14.35 -24.16
N SER A 163 -1.27 14.19 -25.45
CA SER A 163 -2.11 13.12 -25.98
C SER A 163 -1.33 11.80 -25.94
N VAL A 164 -2.03 10.66 -25.86
CA VAL A 164 -1.85 9.48 -26.74
C VAL A 164 -2.81 8.37 -26.28
N GLN A 165 -3.60 7.98 -27.27
CA GLN A 165 -4.57 6.91 -27.36
C GLN A 165 -3.84 5.57 -27.63
N GLY A 166 -4.39 4.44 -27.18
CA GLY A 166 -3.79 3.14 -27.45
C GLY A 166 -4.74 1.98 -27.15
N SER A 167 -5.47 1.59 -28.19
CA SER A 167 -6.24 0.35 -28.30
C SER A 167 -5.34 -0.89 -28.19
N ASN A 168 -5.91 -2.04 -27.82
CA ASN A 168 -5.63 -3.31 -28.50
C ASN A 168 -6.66 -4.40 -28.15
N PHE A 169 -7.11 -5.04 -29.22
CA PHE A 169 -8.07 -6.12 -29.41
C PHE A 169 -7.40 -7.47 -29.09
N PHE A 170 -8.10 -8.46 -28.51
CA PHE A 170 -7.61 -9.85 -28.50
C PHE A 170 -8.75 -10.88 -28.54
N ALA A 171 -8.50 -11.92 -29.34
CA ALA A 171 -9.40 -12.97 -29.81
C ALA A 171 -9.85 -13.98 -28.75
N LEU A 172 -11.08 -14.49 -28.91
CA LEU A 172 -11.69 -15.55 -28.11
C LEU A 172 -11.18 -16.93 -28.53
N GLY A 173 -10.52 -17.63 -27.61
CA GLY A 173 -10.29 -19.07 -27.69
C GLY A 173 -11.17 -19.79 -26.68
N ASN A 174 -12.02 -20.71 -27.17
CA ASN A 174 -12.93 -21.53 -26.37
C ASN A 174 -12.16 -22.54 -25.53
N ILE A 175 -12.32 -22.49 -24.20
CA ILE A 175 -11.75 -23.47 -23.25
C ILE A 175 -12.91 -24.19 -22.56
N GLY A 176 -12.83 -25.53 -22.53
CA GLY A 176 -13.89 -26.46 -22.14
C GLY A 176 -14.51 -26.24 -20.75
N GLU A 177 -15.71 -26.77 -20.55
CA GLU A 177 -16.64 -26.45 -19.46
C GLU A 177 -16.07 -26.61 -18.03
N ARG A 178 -15.23 -27.63 -17.77
CA ARG A 178 -14.56 -27.79 -16.46
C ARG A 178 -13.58 -26.65 -16.14
N SER A 179 -12.96 -26.06 -17.16
CA SER A 179 -12.12 -24.88 -17.00
C SER A 179 -12.96 -23.63 -16.70
N ARG A 180 -14.17 -23.50 -17.25
CA ARG A 180 -15.03 -22.32 -17.04
C ARG A 180 -15.42 -22.16 -15.57
N LEU A 181 -15.80 -23.24 -14.88
CA LEU A 181 -16.12 -23.16 -13.45
C LEU A 181 -14.90 -22.69 -12.62
N ILE A 182 -13.71 -23.25 -12.88
CA ILE A 182 -12.48 -22.85 -12.18
C ILE A 182 -12.14 -21.38 -12.45
N GLN A 183 -12.34 -20.90 -13.68
CA GLN A 183 -12.15 -19.50 -14.06
C GLN A 183 -13.12 -18.57 -13.32
N ILE A 184 -14.39 -18.94 -13.26
CA ILE A 184 -15.44 -18.21 -12.55
C ILE A 184 -15.11 -18.14 -11.05
N PHE A 185 -14.82 -19.28 -10.40
CA PHE A 185 -14.45 -19.32 -8.99
C PHE A 185 -13.20 -18.48 -8.69
N SER A 186 -12.18 -18.55 -9.57
CA SER A 186 -10.95 -17.77 -9.42
C SER A 186 -11.22 -16.27 -9.53
N LEU A 187 -12.08 -15.85 -10.47
CA LEU A 187 -12.45 -14.45 -10.66
C LEU A 187 -13.27 -13.92 -9.48
N TYR A 188 -14.30 -14.63 -9.03
CA TYR A 188 -15.12 -14.19 -7.90
C TYR A 188 -14.31 -14.13 -6.60
N SER A 189 -13.45 -15.12 -6.35
CA SER A 189 -12.53 -15.09 -5.20
C SER A 189 -11.64 -13.85 -5.24
N PHE A 190 -11.05 -13.54 -6.40
CA PHE A 190 -10.23 -12.36 -6.61
C PHE A 190 -11.01 -11.05 -6.36
N VAL A 191 -12.24 -10.95 -6.89
CA VAL A 191 -13.10 -9.77 -6.72
C VAL A 191 -13.52 -9.59 -5.25
N ILE A 192 -13.85 -10.68 -4.55
CA ILE A 192 -14.18 -10.64 -3.11
C ILE A 192 -12.99 -10.16 -2.28
N ILE A 193 -11.80 -10.70 -2.53
CA ILE A 193 -10.57 -10.27 -1.84
C ILE A 193 -10.32 -8.78 -2.07
N LEU A 194 -10.51 -8.32 -3.31
CA LEU A 194 -10.30 -6.94 -3.70
C LEU A 194 -11.36 -5.99 -3.09
N ALA A 195 -12.63 -6.39 -3.04
CA ALA A 195 -13.70 -5.64 -2.40
C ALA A 195 -13.49 -5.53 -0.88
N TRP A 196 -13.16 -6.64 -0.21
CA TRP A 196 -12.81 -6.65 1.21
C TRP A 196 -11.63 -5.70 1.49
N MET A 197 -10.64 -5.70 0.62
CA MET A 197 -9.51 -4.78 0.69
C MET A 197 -9.93 -3.31 0.68
N ILE A 198 -10.87 -2.94 -0.19
CA ILE A 198 -11.38 -1.57 -0.35
C ILE A 198 -12.21 -1.12 0.86
N VAL A 199 -13.05 -2.00 1.40
CA VAL A 199 -13.89 -1.69 2.57
C VAL A 199 -13.05 -1.41 3.82
N TYR A 200 -11.92 -2.11 3.99
CA TYR A 200 -11.08 -2.02 5.19
C TYR A 200 -9.86 -1.09 5.03
N LEU A 201 -9.93 -0.12 4.12
CA LEU A 201 -8.84 0.77 3.68
C LEU A 201 -8.86 2.17 4.31
#